data_AF-A0A957LRM0-F1
#
_entry.id   AF-A0A957LRM0-F1
#
_cell.length_a   1.000
_cell.length_b   1.000
_cell.length_c   1.000
_cell.angle_alpha   90.00
_cell.angle_beta   90.00
_cell.angle_gamma   90.00
#
_symmetry.space_group_name_H-M   'P 1'
#
loop_
_entity.id
_entity.type
_entity.pdbx_description
1 polymer ?
#
loop_
_entity_poly.entity_id
_entity_poly.type
_entity_poly.pdbx_seq_one_letter_code
_entity_poly.pdbx_strand_id
1 'polypeptide(L)'
;MTRIQPFRGWRYHLAAAGADSLNELLTPPYDVISPAQQAGYYNRHPDNVVRVELARDEPGDNDLHNRFTRAAATLAGWQHTGILRQEVAPAIYLLRESYTLPDGRSATRSGMIFRLRLAPWGEGILPHEHTFPAA
;
A
#
# COMPACT_ATOMS: atom_id res chain seq x y z
N MET A 1 18.24 -22.19 -5.77
CA MET A 1 18.34 -20.85 -6.40
C MET A 1 16.98 -20.19 -6.34
N THR A 2 16.92 -18.97 -5.81
CA THR A 2 15.69 -18.19 -5.64
C THR A 2 15.05 -17.89 -6.99
N ARG A 3 13.79 -18.29 -7.19
CA ARG A 3 13.05 -18.04 -8.44
C ARG A 3 12.10 -16.86 -8.25
N ILE A 4 12.33 -15.80 -9.02
CA ILE A 4 11.50 -14.59 -9.04
C ILE A 4 10.76 -14.47 -10.38
N GLN A 5 9.57 -13.87 -10.38
CA GLN A 5 8.80 -13.61 -11.59
C GLN A 5 8.16 -12.21 -11.56
N PRO A 6 8.07 -11.53 -12.71
CA PRO A 6 7.30 -10.30 -12.83
C PRO A 6 5.79 -10.57 -12.71
N PHE A 7 5.02 -9.53 -12.47
CA PHE A 7 3.55 -9.59 -12.43
C PHE A 7 2.91 -8.28 -12.86
N ARG A 8 1.61 -8.33 -13.19
CA ARG A 8 0.80 -7.14 -13.52
C ARG A 8 0.20 -6.56 -12.24
N GLY A 9 0.88 -5.58 -11.68
CA GLY A 9 0.50 -4.88 -10.47
C GLY A 9 -0.44 -3.72 -10.78
N TRP A 10 -1.19 -3.30 -9.76
CA TRP A 10 -2.00 -2.09 -9.78
C TRP A 10 -1.20 -0.94 -9.17
N ARG A 11 -1.20 0.22 -9.82
CA ARG A 11 -0.53 1.42 -9.32
C ARG A 11 -1.41 2.65 -9.50
N TYR A 12 -1.22 3.62 -8.61
CA TYR A 12 -1.81 4.94 -8.80
C TYR A 12 -1.34 5.57 -10.11
N HIS A 13 -2.31 6.09 -10.86
CA HIS A 13 -2.07 6.96 -11.99
C HIS A 13 -2.31 8.40 -11.53
N LEU A 14 -1.23 9.09 -11.12
CA LEU A 14 -1.30 10.39 -10.44
C LEU A 14 -2.15 11.42 -11.19
N ALA A 15 -2.01 11.51 -12.53
CA ALA A 15 -2.81 12.42 -13.34
C ALA A 15 -4.32 12.09 -13.34
N ALA A 16 -4.70 10.82 -13.17
CA ALA A 16 -6.12 10.44 -13.07
C ALA A 16 -6.66 10.68 -11.65
N ALA A 17 -5.81 10.53 -10.63
CA ALA A 17 -6.15 10.88 -9.25
C ALA A 17 -6.17 12.40 -9.02
N GLY A 18 -5.53 13.20 -9.89
CA GLY A 18 -5.38 14.63 -9.67
C GLY A 18 -4.39 14.98 -8.54
N ALA A 19 -3.44 14.09 -8.25
CA ALA A 19 -2.42 14.28 -7.22
C ALA A 19 -1.07 14.66 -7.85
N ASP A 20 -0.34 15.57 -7.21
CA ASP A 20 1.00 15.95 -7.65
C ASP A 20 2.04 14.90 -7.23
N SER A 21 1.75 14.16 -6.16
CA SER A 21 2.66 13.15 -5.60
C SER A 21 1.94 11.96 -4.99
N LEU A 22 2.64 10.81 -4.89
CA LEU A 22 2.14 9.65 -4.14
C LEU A 22 1.95 9.96 -2.64
N ASN A 23 2.67 10.93 -2.08
CA ASN A 23 2.61 11.26 -0.65
C ASN A 23 1.23 11.80 -0.21
N GLU A 24 0.45 12.31 -1.16
CA GLU A 24 -0.93 12.74 -0.92
C GLU A 24 -1.90 11.56 -0.83
N LEU A 25 -1.54 10.44 -1.46
CA LEU A 25 -2.38 9.25 -1.64
C LEU A 25 -2.05 8.13 -0.65
N LEU A 26 -0.89 8.17 0.01
CA LEU A 26 -0.43 7.11 0.91
C LEU A 26 -0.70 7.42 2.39
N THR A 27 -0.72 6.36 3.20
CA THR A 27 -0.76 6.38 4.67
C THR A 27 0.28 5.43 5.24
N PRO A 28 0.61 5.52 6.53
CA PRO A 28 1.24 4.41 7.23
C PRO A 28 0.26 3.22 7.32
N PRO A 29 0.72 2.04 7.79
CA PRO A 29 -0.12 0.88 8.07
C PRO A 29 -1.27 1.19 9.05
N TYR A 30 -2.41 0.51 8.90
CA TYR A 30 -3.63 0.81 9.65
C TYR A 30 -3.47 0.77 11.19
N ASP A 31 -2.59 -0.07 11.71
CA ASP A 31 -2.39 -0.35 13.14
C ASP A 31 -1.71 0.79 13.90
N VAL A 32 -1.09 1.73 13.17
CA VAL A 32 -0.47 2.93 13.75
C VAL A 32 -1.24 4.22 13.46
N ILE A 33 -2.41 4.14 12.80
CA ILE A 33 -3.26 5.30 12.50
C ILE A 33 -4.25 5.53 13.64
N SER A 34 -4.13 6.69 14.29
CA SER A 34 -5.16 7.18 15.23
C SER A 34 -6.42 7.68 14.50
N PRO A 35 -7.59 7.75 15.18
CA PRO A 35 -8.81 8.29 14.58
C PRO A 35 -8.66 9.71 14.02
N ALA A 36 -7.88 10.57 14.69
CA ALA A 36 -7.59 11.92 14.22
C ALA A 36 -6.74 11.92 12.93
N GLN A 37 -5.75 11.02 12.83
CA GLN A 37 -4.96 10.85 11.62
C GLN A 37 -5.81 10.27 10.47
N GLN A 38 -6.64 9.26 10.74
CA GLN A 38 -7.60 8.75 9.76
C GLN A 38 -8.49 9.88 9.23
N ALA A 39 -8.98 10.75 10.11
CA ALA A 39 -9.74 11.92 9.71
C ALA A 39 -8.95 12.85 8.78
N GLY A 40 -7.70 13.13 9.14
CA GLY A 40 -6.77 13.92 8.33
C GLY A 40 -6.49 13.33 6.94
N TYR A 41 -6.27 12.02 6.83
CA TYR A 41 -6.00 11.36 5.53
C TYR A 41 -7.20 11.39 4.59
N TYR A 42 -8.42 11.21 5.12
CA TYR A 42 -9.65 11.36 4.34
C TYR A 42 -9.84 12.78 3.79
N ASN A 43 -9.42 13.78 4.56
CA ASN A 43 -9.50 15.19 4.16
C ASN A 43 -8.34 15.61 3.25
N ARG A 44 -7.22 14.87 3.29
CA ARG A 44 -6.02 15.18 2.50
C ARG A 44 -6.26 15.00 1.00
N HIS A 45 -6.85 13.88 0.61
CA HIS A 45 -7.12 13.59 -0.80
C HIS A 45 -8.32 12.62 -0.94
N PRO A 46 -9.23 12.83 -1.91
CA PRO A 46 -10.38 11.93 -2.13
C PRO A 46 -9.94 10.49 -2.42
N ASP A 47 -8.82 10.29 -3.11
CA ASP A 47 -8.29 8.96 -3.45
C ASP A 47 -7.18 8.44 -2.52
N ASN A 48 -7.09 8.98 -1.30
CA ASN A 48 -6.12 8.51 -0.32
C ASN A 48 -6.43 7.05 0.10
N VAL A 49 -5.40 6.21 0.13
CA VAL A 49 -5.46 4.76 0.39
C VAL A 49 -6.06 4.42 1.75
N VAL A 50 -6.16 5.36 2.69
CA VAL A 50 -6.88 5.17 3.96
C VAL A 50 -8.31 4.66 3.75
N ARG A 51 -8.94 4.97 2.61
CA ARG A 51 -10.30 4.50 2.29
C ARG A 51 -10.38 3.00 1.98
N VAL A 52 -9.23 2.37 1.71
CA VAL A 52 -9.10 0.93 1.49
C VAL A 52 -8.42 0.28 2.68
N GLU A 53 -7.31 0.85 3.16
CA GLU A 53 -6.47 0.35 4.25
C GLU A 53 -7.19 0.41 5.61
N LEU A 54 -7.90 1.51 5.89
CA LEU A 54 -8.62 1.74 7.14
C LEU A 54 -9.88 2.54 6.87
N ALA A 55 -10.83 1.92 6.16
CA ALA A 55 -12.14 2.52 5.91
C ALA A 55 -12.83 2.88 7.24
N ARG A 56 -13.55 3.99 7.27
CA ARG A 56 -14.28 4.42 8.46
C ARG A 56 -15.48 3.52 8.73
N ASP A 57 -15.71 3.27 10.00
CA ASP A 57 -17.01 2.80 10.48
C ASP A 57 -18.00 3.96 10.36
N GLU A 58 -19.22 3.66 9.94
CA GLU A 58 -20.30 4.62 9.75
C GLU A 58 -21.52 4.24 10.60
N PRO A 59 -22.30 5.22 11.09
CA PRO A 59 -23.58 4.92 11.72
C PRO A 59 -24.47 4.09 10.79
N GLY A 60 -24.95 2.94 11.28
CA GLY A 60 -25.79 2.02 10.50
C GLY A 60 -25.04 0.84 9.86
N ASP A 61 -23.73 0.73 10.09
CA ASP A 61 -22.95 -0.43 9.68
C ASP A 61 -23.51 -1.74 10.25
N ASN A 62 -23.45 -2.78 9.41
CA ASN A 62 -23.93 -4.13 9.68
C ASN A 62 -23.13 -5.17 8.90
N ASP A 63 -23.51 -6.43 9.00
CA ASP A 63 -22.79 -7.55 8.37
C ASP A 63 -22.72 -7.45 6.84
N LEU A 64 -23.68 -6.77 6.20
CA LEU A 64 -23.76 -6.62 4.75
C LEU A 64 -23.19 -5.28 4.24
N HIS A 65 -23.19 -4.25 5.07
CA HIS A 65 -22.71 -2.91 4.73
C HIS A 65 -21.86 -2.39 5.88
N ASN A 66 -20.54 -2.42 5.69
CA ASN A 66 -19.58 -1.98 6.69
C ASN A 66 -18.32 -1.42 6.01
N ARG A 67 -17.33 -1.07 6.84
CA ARG A 67 -16.06 -0.53 6.38
C ARG A 67 -15.38 -1.41 5.31
N PHE A 68 -15.49 -2.74 5.38
CA PHE A 68 -14.83 -3.64 4.43
C PHE A 68 -15.54 -3.64 3.08
N THR A 69 -16.87 -3.62 3.05
CA THR A 69 -17.62 -3.51 1.80
C THR A 69 -17.42 -2.15 1.15
N ARG A 70 -17.31 -1.07 1.93
CA ARG A 70 -16.93 0.26 1.42
C ARG A 70 -15.50 0.29 0.86
N ALA A 71 -14.54 -0.34 1.54
CA ALA A 71 -13.17 -0.46 1.03
C ALA A 71 -13.13 -1.22 -0.31
N ALA A 72 -13.87 -2.33 -0.41
CA ALA A 72 -13.98 -3.11 -1.65
C ALA A 72 -14.61 -2.29 -2.79
N ALA A 73 -15.71 -1.58 -2.51
CA ALA A 73 -16.36 -0.71 -3.50
C ALA A 73 -15.45 0.43 -3.95
N THR A 74 -14.71 1.04 -3.02
CA THR A 74 -13.73 2.10 -3.32
C THR A 74 -12.62 1.57 -4.23
N LEU A 75 -12.02 0.43 -3.87
CA LEU A 75 -10.96 -0.20 -4.66
C LEU A 75 -11.44 -0.55 -6.08
N ALA A 76 -12.62 -1.15 -6.20
CA ALA A 76 -13.22 -1.47 -7.50
C ALA A 76 -13.51 -0.21 -8.33
N GLY A 77 -14.01 0.84 -7.67
CA GLY A 77 -14.23 2.16 -8.28
C GLY A 77 -12.94 2.74 -8.85
N TRP A 78 -11.85 2.74 -8.08
CA TRP A 78 -10.55 3.24 -8.53
C TRP A 78 -9.96 2.45 -9.69
N GLN A 79 -10.16 1.12 -9.72
CA GLN A 79 -9.75 0.28 -10.84
C GLN A 79 -10.57 0.60 -12.10
N HIS A 80 -11.88 0.84 -11.95
CA HIS A 80 -12.78 1.15 -13.05
C HIS A 80 -12.53 2.54 -13.65
N THR A 81 -12.34 3.56 -12.81
CA THR A 81 -12.10 4.95 -13.24
C THR A 81 -10.65 5.21 -13.64
N GLY A 82 -9.76 4.24 -13.44
CA GLY A 82 -8.35 4.33 -13.81
C GLY A 82 -7.51 5.20 -12.88
N ILE A 83 -7.98 5.46 -11.66
CA ILE A 83 -7.18 5.99 -10.54
C ILE A 83 -6.10 4.98 -10.18
N LEU A 84 -6.49 3.70 -10.09
CA LEU A 84 -5.55 2.58 -10.11
C LEU A 84 -5.55 1.96 -11.50
N ARG A 85 -4.36 1.80 -12.08
CA ARG A 85 -4.19 1.13 -13.37
C ARG A 85 -3.35 -0.11 -13.20
N GLN A 86 -3.78 -1.18 -13.85
CA GLN A 86 -2.99 -2.39 -13.95
C GLN A 86 -1.95 -2.25 -15.07
N GLU A 87 -0.73 -2.75 -14.84
CA GLU A 87 0.28 -2.80 -15.89
C GLU A 87 -0.17 -3.64 -17.09
N VAL A 88 0.09 -3.13 -18.30
CA VAL A 88 -0.21 -3.83 -19.56
C VAL A 88 0.67 -5.09 -19.70
N ALA A 89 1.92 -5.00 -19.26
CA ALA A 89 2.89 -6.10 -19.28
C ALA A 89 3.36 -6.44 -17.86
N PRO A 90 3.71 -7.71 -17.56
CA PRO A 90 4.32 -8.05 -16.29
C PRO A 90 5.61 -7.25 -16.04
N ALA A 91 5.77 -6.72 -14.83
CA ALA A 91 6.96 -5.97 -14.42
C ALA A 91 7.50 -6.44 -13.05
N ILE A 92 8.76 -6.11 -12.80
CA ILE A 92 9.36 -6.07 -11.45
C ILE A 92 9.39 -4.59 -11.06
N TYR A 93 8.94 -4.26 -9.85
CA TYR A 93 8.80 -2.87 -9.43
C TYR A 93 9.97 -2.47 -8.56
N LEU A 94 10.66 -1.39 -8.92
CA LEU A 94 11.60 -0.73 -8.02
C LEU A 94 10.81 0.18 -7.08
N LEU A 95 10.91 -0.05 -5.77
CA LEU A 95 10.40 0.84 -4.74
C LEU A 95 11.56 1.65 -4.18
N ARG A 96 11.42 2.98 -4.15
CA ARG A 96 12.37 3.88 -3.51
C ARG A 96 11.62 4.83 -2.59
N GLU A 97 12.04 4.83 -1.33
CA GLU A 97 11.43 5.63 -0.28
C GLU A 97 12.50 6.51 0.34
N SER A 98 12.31 7.82 0.28
CA SER A 98 13.19 8.79 0.92
C SER A 98 12.53 9.33 2.18
N TYR A 99 13.28 9.39 3.28
CA TYR A 99 12.77 9.80 4.59
C TYR A 99 13.86 10.47 5.41
N THR A 100 13.45 11.22 6.43
CA THR A 100 14.35 11.92 7.35
C THR A 100 14.49 11.11 8.64
N LEU A 101 15.74 10.89 9.07
CA LEU A 101 16.07 10.23 10.33
C LEU A 101 15.84 11.18 11.52
N PRO A 102 15.74 10.65 12.76
CA PRO A 102 15.56 11.48 13.96
C PRO A 102 16.66 12.54 14.16
N ASP A 103 17.86 12.31 13.62
CA ASP A 103 18.98 13.25 13.67
C ASP A 103 18.98 14.29 12.52
N GLY A 104 17.93 14.33 11.70
CA GLY A 104 17.76 15.27 10.60
C GLY A 104 18.43 14.85 9.28
N ARG A 105 19.20 13.75 9.26
CA ARG A 105 19.81 13.27 8.01
C ARG A 105 18.77 12.67 7.09
N SER A 106 18.92 12.89 5.79
CA SER A 106 18.11 12.20 4.76
C SER A 106 18.66 10.80 4.50
N ALA A 107 17.77 9.82 4.42
CA ALA A 107 18.07 8.45 4.04
C ALA A 107 17.15 8.02 2.88
N THR A 108 17.57 7.00 2.14
CA THR A 108 16.75 6.40 1.08
C THR A 108 16.84 4.89 1.14
N ARG A 109 15.69 4.24 1.25
CA ARG A 109 15.55 2.79 1.12
C ARG A 109 15.17 2.45 -0.31
N SER A 110 15.87 1.49 -0.90
CA SER A 110 15.49 0.92 -2.20
C SER A 110 15.19 -0.57 -2.03
N GLY A 111 14.12 -1.03 -2.66
CA GLY A 111 13.69 -2.43 -2.65
C GLY A 111 13.05 -2.80 -3.98
N MET A 112 12.79 -4.09 -4.18
CA MET A 112 12.10 -4.57 -5.37
C MET A 112 10.88 -5.39 -4.97
N ILE A 113 9.80 -5.27 -5.75
CA ILE A 113 8.57 -6.05 -5.58
C ILE A 113 8.44 -6.98 -6.78
N PHE A 114 8.38 -8.27 -6.50
CA PHE A 114 8.24 -9.35 -7.48
C PHE A 114 7.55 -10.56 -6.85
N ARG A 115 7.11 -11.51 -7.67
CA ARG A 115 6.61 -12.79 -7.18
C ARG A 115 7.79 -13.69 -6.84
N LEU A 116 7.75 -14.32 -5.67
CA LEU A 116 8.75 -15.27 -5.20
C LEU A 116 8.15 -16.69 -5.22
N ARG A 117 8.88 -17.67 -5.77
CA ARG A 117 8.51 -19.08 -5.60
C ARG A 117 8.66 -19.45 -4.13
N LEU A 118 7.54 -19.80 -3.47
CA LEU A 118 7.58 -20.33 -2.11
C LEU A 118 8.33 -21.67 -2.07
N ALA A 119 9.07 -21.86 -0.98
CA ALA A 119 9.74 -23.09 -0.60
C ALA A 119 9.11 -23.64 0.70
N PRO A 120 9.31 -24.93 1.04
CA PRO A 120 8.98 -25.44 2.37
C PRO A 120 9.56 -24.57 3.49
N TRP A 121 8.91 -24.57 4.64
CA TRP A 121 9.38 -23.81 5.80
C TRP A 121 10.81 -24.20 6.18
N GLY A 122 11.66 -23.21 6.47
CA GLY A 122 13.07 -23.41 6.77
C GLY A 122 13.99 -23.49 5.54
N GLU A 123 13.45 -23.52 4.32
CA GLU A 123 14.23 -23.61 3.09
C GLU A 123 14.39 -22.24 2.38
N GLY A 124 15.15 -21.34 2.99
CA GLY A 124 15.64 -20.12 2.32
C GLY A 124 14.64 -18.96 2.19
N ILE A 125 13.45 -19.08 2.78
CA ILE A 125 12.52 -17.97 3.01
C ILE A 125 12.38 -17.80 4.52
N LEU A 126 12.78 -16.64 5.03
CA LEU A 126 12.69 -16.31 6.45
C LEU A 126 11.48 -15.41 6.71
N PRO A 127 10.80 -15.57 7.85
CA PRO A 127 9.81 -14.61 8.31
C PRO A 127 10.47 -13.24 8.51
N HIS A 128 9.69 -12.17 8.36
CA HIS A 128 10.21 -10.81 8.43
C HIS A 128 10.88 -10.51 9.79
N GLU A 129 10.41 -11.15 10.86
CA GLU A 129 10.96 -11.09 12.22
C GLU A 129 12.37 -11.68 12.32
N HIS A 130 12.72 -12.62 11.42
CA HIS A 130 14.00 -13.33 11.39
C HIS A 130 14.95 -12.81 10.30
N THR A 131 14.63 -11.67 9.68
CA THR A 131 15.49 -11.05 8.64
C THR A 131 16.49 -10.02 9.19
N PHE A 132 16.35 -9.63 10.46
CA PHE A 132 17.33 -8.80 11.16
C PHE A 132 18.28 -9.69 11.98
N PRO A 133 19.59 -9.36 12.05
CA PRO A 133 20.45 -9.98 13.05
C PRO A 133 19.84 -9.78 14.43
N ALA A 134 19.80 -10.83 15.25
CA ALA A 134 19.53 -10.64 16.67
C ALA A 134 20.55 -9.62 17.20
N ALA A 135 20.06 -8.56 17.82
CA ALA A 135 20.90 -7.52 18.43
C ALA A 135 21.80 -8.11 19.53
#